data_AF-A0A3S4KBQ1-F1
#
_entry.id   AF-A0A3S4KBQ1-F1
#
_cell.length_a   1.000
_cell.length_b   1.000
_cell.length_c   1.000
_cell.angle_alpha   90.00
_cell.angle_beta   90.00
_cell.angle_gamma   90.00
#
_symmetry.space_group_name_H-M   'P 1'
#
loop_
_entity.id
_entity.type
_entity.pdbx_description
1 polymer ?
#
loop_
_entity_poly.entity_id
_entity_poly.type
_entity_poly.pdbx_seq_one_letter_code
_entity_poly.pdbx_strand_id
1 'polypeptide(L)'
;MKPLGETNPLIGDVSLLRPELLVTECVYNPHMTKLLQQAQQAGCKTIDGYGMLLWQGAEQFELWTGKAFPLDYVKQVMGFTA
;
A
#
# COMPACT_ATOMS: atom_id res chain seq x y z
N MET A 1 11.66 2.80 -8.35
CA MET A 1 11.35 4.20 -8.73
C MET A 1 11.43 5.03 -7.45
N LYS A 2 12.17 6.13 -7.42
CA LYS A 2 12.28 6.97 -6.19
C LYS A 2 10.99 7.79 -6.05
N PRO A 3 10.33 7.81 -4.88
CA PRO A 3 9.19 8.70 -4.67
C PRO A 3 9.62 10.16 -4.90
N LEU A 4 8.68 10.99 -5.36
CA LEU A 4 8.88 12.45 -5.38
C LEU A 4 9.29 12.89 -3.97
N GLY A 5 10.39 13.67 -3.89
CA GLY A 5 11.04 14.01 -2.62
C GLY A 5 10.11 14.74 -1.64
N GLU A 6 10.49 14.70 -0.35
CA GLU A 6 9.70 15.16 0.81
C GLU A 6 9.21 16.61 0.74
N THR A 7 9.82 17.43 -0.13
CA THR A 7 9.70 18.90 -0.14
C THR A 7 8.39 19.44 -0.71
N ASN A 8 7.53 18.63 -1.33
CA ASN A 8 6.22 19.10 -1.81
C ASN A 8 5.10 18.17 -1.33
N PRO A 9 4.01 18.64 -0.69
CA PRO A 9 2.86 17.79 -0.46
C PRO A 9 2.27 17.33 -1.80
N LEU A 10 2.03 16.02 -1.95
CA LEU A 10 1.37 15.49 -3.16
C LEU A 10 -0.02 16.11 -3.32
N ILE A 11 -0.70 16.33 -2.19
CA ILE A 11 -1.95 17.08 -2.12
C ILE A 11 -1.73 18.30 -1.21
N GLY A 12 -1.79 19.50 -1.77
CA GLY A 12 -1.54 20.75 -1.03
C GLY A 12 -2.62 21.11 -0.01
N ASP A 13 -3.83 20.58 -0.18
CA ASP A 13 -4.96 20.76 0.73
C ASP A 13 -5.55 19.39 1.10
N VAL A 14 -5.31 18.96 2.34
CA VAL A 14 -5.77 17.66 2.86
C VAL A 14 -7.30 17.58 2.95
N SER A 15 -8.01 18.72 2.99
CA SER A 15 -9.49 18.72 3.01
C SER A 15 -10.12 18.15 1.73
N LEU A 16 -9.34 18.04 0.66
CA LEU A 16 -9.75 17.36 -0.57
C LEU A 16 -9.89 15.83 -0.38
N LEU A 17 -9.24 15.26 0.64
CA LEU A 17 -9.38 13.87 1.03
C LEU A 17 -10.58 13.73 1.99
N ARG A 18 -11.74 13.38 1.44
CA ARG A 18 -12.93 13.13 2.27
C ARG A 18 -12.73 11.86 3.10
N PRO A 19 -13.19 11.80 4.37
CA PRO A 19 -13.00 10.64 5.24
C PRO A 19 -13.54 9.32 4.67
N GLU A 20 -14.57 9.38 3.82
CA GLU A 20 -15.17 8.18 3.20
C GLU A 20 -14.35 7.61 2.03
N LEU A 21 -13.31 8.33 1.57
CA LEU A 21 -12.46 7.87 0.49
C LEU A 21 -11.58 6.70 0.94
N LEU A 22 -11.43 5.71 0.06
CA LEU A 22 -10.37 4.72 0.14
C LEU A 22 -9.17 5.23 -0.67
N VAL A 23 -8.04 5.41 -0.01
CA VAL A 23 -6.79 5.80 -0.67
C VAL A 23 -5.89 4.58 -0.80
N THR A 24 -5.50 4.25 -2.03
CA THR A 24 -4.59 3.15 -2.32
C THR A 24 -3.27 3.69 -2.88
N GLU A 25 -2.15 3.08 -2.50
CA GLU A 25 -0.83 3.50 -2.95
C GLU A 25 -0.10 2.32 -3.61
N CYS A 26 0.56 2.59 -4.74
CA CYS A 26 1.39 1.59 -5.43
C CYS A 26 2.84 1.62 -4.94
N VAL A 27 3.30 2.77 -4.45
CA VAL A 27 4.64 2.92 -3.88
C VAL A 27 4.73 2.17 -2.55
N TYR A 28 5.70 1.26 -2.45
CA TYR A 28 5.97 0.48 -1.23
C TYR A 28 7.31 0.81 -0.56
N ASN A 29 8.13 1.67 -1.17
CA ASN A 29 9.42 2.12 -0.64
C ASN A 29 9.52 3.66 -0.75
N PRO A 30 9.38 4.40 0.36
CA PRO A 30 9.13 3.93 1.73
C PRO A 30 7.71 3.33 1.88
N HIS A 31 7.50 2.52 2.92
CA HIS A 31 6.21 1.90 3.21
C HIS A 31 5.11 2.95 3.45
N MET A 32 5.38 3.94 4.30
CA MET A 32 4.46 5.06 4.53
C MET A 32 4.82 6.27 3.67
N THR A 33 4.12 6.42 2.55
CA THR A 33 4.25 7.60 1.68
C THR A 33 3.56 8.82 2.28
N LYS A 34 3.91 10.01 1.77
CA LYS A 34 3.27 11.25 2.18
C LYS A 34 1.76 11.26 1.90
N LEU A 35 1.33 10.64 0.80
CA LEU A 35 -0.10 10.49 0.49
C LEU A 35 -0.81 9.62 1.52
N LEU A 36 -0.24 8.48 1.89
CA LEU A 36 -0.81 7.60 2.91
C LEU A 36 -0.89 8.31 4.27
N GLN A 37 0.14 9.08 4.64
CA GLN A 37 0.12 9.89 5.87
C GLN A 37 -1.00 10.95 5.84
N GLN A 38 -1.15 11.67 4.73
CA GLN A 38 -2.21 12.67 4.55
C GLN A 38 -3.61 12.03 4.58
N ALA A 39 -3.78 10.86 3.95
CA ALA A 39 -5.03 10.12 3.95
C ALA A 39 -5.42 9.64 5.36
N GLN A 40 -4.48 9.12 6.14
CA GLN A 40 -4.74 8.74 7.52
C GLN A 40 -5.11 9.95 8.39
N GLN A 41 -4.42 11.08 8.21
CA GLN A 41 -4.75 12.34 8.91
C GLN A 41 -6.16 12.85 8.56
N ALA A 42 -6.61 12.63 7.32
CA ALA A 42 -7.94 12.99 6.85
C ALA A 42 -9.05 12.00 7.28
N GLY A 43 -8.70 10.91 7.97
CA GLY A 43 -9.64 9.86 8.38
C GLY A 43 -10.02 8.87 7.28
N CYS A 44 -9.31 8.88 6.14
CA CYS A 44 -9.51 7.92 5.07
C CYS A 44 -9.07 6.51 5.50
N LYS A 45 -9.72 5.49 4.93
CA LYS A 45 -9.14 4.14 4.92
C LYS A 45 -8.01 4.09 3.90
N THR A 46 -6.97 3.30 4.19
CA THR A 46 -5.78 3.20 3.33
C THR A 46 -5.40 1.76 3.01
N ILE A 47 -4.89 1.53 1.80
CA ILE A 47 -4.18 0.30 1.40
C ILE A 47 -2.80 0.71 0.89
N ASP A 48 -1.75 0.13 1.45
CA ASP A 48 -0.36 0.39 1.07
C ASP A 48 0.11 -0.45 -0.12
N GLY A 49 1.32 -0.14 -0.61
CA GLY A 49 1.93 -0.86 -1.71
C GLY A 49 2.37 -2.29 -1.38
N TYR A 50 2.56 -2.66 -0.11
CA TYR A 50 2.87 -4.05 0.24
C TYR A 50 1.65 -4.95 0.13
N GLY A 51 0.44 -4.43 0.40
CA GLY A 51 -0.80 -5.11 0.08
C GLY A 51 -0.85 -5.47 -1.40
N MET A 52 -0.62 -4.48 -2.28
CA MET A 52 -0.56 -4.72 -3.72
C MET A 52 0.56 -5.70 -4.11
N LEU A 53 1.75 -5.62 -3.47
CA LEU A 53 2.94 -6.46 -3.70
C LEU A 53 2.81 -7.90 -3.15
N LEU A 54 1.86 -8.17 -2.26
CA LEU A 54 1.58 -9.52 -1.79
C LEU A 54 0.56 -10.22 -2.70
N TRP A 55 -0.51 -9.52 -3.07
CA TRP A 55 -1.64 -10.10 -3.79
C TRP A 55 -1.35 -10.39 -5.26
N GLN A 56 -0.64 -9.51 -5.98
CA GLN A 56 -0.19 -9.80 -7.35
C GLN A 56 0.76 -11.02 -7.40
N GLY A 57 1.58 -11.25 -6.37
CA GLY A 57 2.45 -12.42 -6.26
C GLY A 57 1.66 -13.69 -5.95
N ALA A 58 0.61 -13.57 -5.13
CA ALA A 58 -0.34 -14.64 -4.86
C ALA A 58 -1.04 -15.09 -6.15
N GLU A 59 -1.58 -14.15 -6.94
CA GLU A 59 -2.23 -14.43 -8.21
C GLU A 59 -1.29 -15.16 -9.18
N GLN A 60 -0.04 -14.68 -9.32
CA GLN A 60 0.97 -15.34 -10.15
C GLN A 60 1.28 -16.77 -9.67
N PHE A 61 1.44 -16.96 -8.37
CA PHE A 61 1.70 -18.28 -7.78
C PHE A 61 0.56 -19.25 -8.06
N GLU A 62 -0.68 -18.83 -7.85
CA GLU A 62 -1.86 -19.66 -8.08
C GLU A 62 -2.04 -20.01 -9.56
N LEU A 63 -1.83 -19.04 -10.45
CA LEU A 63 -1.88 -19.25 -11.90
C LEU A 63 -0.85 -20.27 -12.38
N TRP A 64 0.39 -20.23 -11.88
CA TRP A 64 1.45 -21.12 -12.34
C TRP A 64 1.44 -22.49 -11.66
N THR A 65 1.06 -22.56 -10.39
CA THR A 65 1.18 -23.79 -9.61
C THR A 65 -0.13 -24.56 -9.47
N GLY A 66 -1.28 -23.89 -9.66
CA GLY A 66 -2.60 -24.44 -9.37
C GLY A 66 -2.83 -24.72 -7.88
N LYS A 67 -1.98 -24.21 -6.98
CA LYS A 67 -2.07 -24.39 -5.53
C LYS A 67 -2.38 -23.06 -4.86
N ALA A 68 -3.12 -23.10 -3.75
CA ALA A 68 -3.41 -21.93 -2.94
C ALA A 68 -2.13 -21.26 -2.44
N PHE A 69 -2.06 -19.93 -2.52
CA PHE A 69 -0.91 -19.18 -2.04
C PHE A 69 -0.86 -19.18 -0.49
N PRO A 70 0.29 -19.51 0.13
CA PRO A 70 0.43 -19.53 1.58
C PRO A 70 0.60 -18.10 2.15
N LEU A 71 -0.47 -17.31 2.08
CA LEU A 71 -0.47 -15.86 2.33
C LEU A 71 0.09 -15.47 3.71
N ASP A 72 -0.39 -16.11 4.78
CA ASP A 72 0.03 -15.76 6.15
C ASP A 72 1.50 -16.09 6.39
N TYR A 73 1.95 -17.23 5.87
CA TYR A 73 3.36 -17.63 5.92
C TYR A 73 4.25 -16.62 5.17
N VAL A 74 3.88 -16.24 3.95
CA VAL A 74 4.68 -15.29 3.15
C VAL A 74 4.74 -13.92 3.82
N LYS A 75 3.59 -13.44 4.33
CA LYS A 75 3.52 -12.17 5.06
C LYS A 75 4.47 -12.16 6.27
N GLN A 76 4.51 -13.26 7.02
CA GLN A 76 5.40 -13.42 8.17
C GLN A 76 6.89 -13.47 7.77
N VAL A 77 7.28 -14.32 6.82
CA VAL A 77 8.70 -14.49 6.47
C VAL A 77 9.29 -13.30 5.72
N MET A 78 8.46 -12.53 5.01
CA MET A 78 8.87 -11.30 4.33
C MET A 78 8.85 -10.07 5.24
N GLY A 79 8.37 -10.20 6.48
CA GLY A 79 8.30 -9.09 7.44
C GLY A 79 7.25 -8.04 7.09
N PHE A 80 6.20 -8.40 6.35
CA PHE A 80 5.07 -7.50 6.02
C PHE A 80 4.04 -7.39 7.15
N THR A 81 4.42 -7.74 8.37
CA THR A 81 3.56 -7.57 9.55
C THR A 81 3.40 -6.09 9.85
N ALA A 82 2.14 -5.64 9.86
CA ALA A 82 1.71 -4.31 10.29
C ALA A 82 2.16 -3.99 11.72
#